data_AF-A0A2V6KTH0-F1
#
_entry.id   AF-A0A2V6KTH0-F1
#
_cell.length_a   1.000
_cell.length_b   1.000
_cell.length_c   1.000
_cell.angle_alpha   90.00
_cell.angle_beta   90.00
_cell.angle_gamma   90.00
#
_symmetry.space_group_name_H-M   'P 1'
#
loop_
_entity.id
_entity.type
_entity.pdbx_description
1 polymer ?
#
loop_
_entity_poly.entity_id
_entity_poly.type
_entity_poly.pdbx_seq_one_letter_code
_entity_poly.pdbx_strand_id
1 'polypeptide(L)' 'MPRLLGVEIPADKRIEASLTYIYGIGFPMAKRILEQTNIDPNLRAKNLTPQQLNEIIHA' A
#
# COMPACT_ATOMS: atom_id res chain seq x y z
N MET A 1 13.04 -2.73 1.53
CA MET A 1 11.96 -3.00 0.55
C MET A 1 10.74 -3.41 1.33
N PRO A 2 9.61 -2.68 1.27
CA PRO A 2 8.38 -3.08 1.93
C PRO A 2 7.86 -4.36 1.28
N ARG A 3 7.65 -5.41 2.09
CA ARG A 3 7.02 -6.65 1.66
C ARG A 3 5.62 -6.68 2.22
N LEU A 4 4.62 -6.77 1.36
CA LEU A 4 3.22 -6.73 1.72
C LEU A 4 2.58 -8.04 1.23
N LEU A 5 2.01 -8.85 2.14
CA LEU A 5 1.42 -10.17 1.82
C LEU A 5 2.37 -11.13 1.05
N GLY A 6 3.68 -11.01 1.26
CA GLY A 6 4.67 -11.81 0.52
C GLY A 6 5.01 -11.26 -0.87
N VAL A 7 4.40 -10.15 -1.31
CA VAL A 7 4.71 -9.45 -2.55
C VAL A 7 5.65 -8.28 -2.26
N GLU A 8 6.71 -8.15 -3.05
CA GLU A 8 7.60 -7.00 -3.01
C GLU A 8 7.03 -5.86 -3.85
N ILE A 9 6.75 -4.74 -3.19
CA ILE A 9 6.21 -3.55 -3.83
C ILE A 9 7.30 -2.49 -4.03
N PRO A 10 7.27 -1.72 -5.15
CA PRO A 10 8.27 -0.70 -5.41
C PRO A 10 8.28 0.38 -4.32
N ALA A 11 9.40 0.54 -3.62
CA ALA A 11 9.54 1.45 -2.49
C ALA A 11 9.60 2.93 -2.92
N ASP A 12 10.08 3.20 -4.14
CA ASP A 12 10.24 4.56 -4.68
C ASP A 12 8.97 5.16 -5.24
N LYS A 13 7.92 4.35 -5.45
CA LYS A 13 6.63 4.80 -5.96
C LYS A 13 5.69 5.23 -4.85
N ARG A 14 4.66 5.99 -5.23
CA ARG A 14 3.52 6.32 -4.38
C ARG A 14 2.79 5.05 -3.98
N ILE A 15 2.33 4.99 -2.74
CA ILE A 15 1.68 3.82 -2.17
C ILE A 15 0.47 3.37 -3.00
N GLU A 16 -0.34 4.31 -3.47
CA GLU A 16 -1.50 4.05 -4.34
C GLU A 16 -1.10 3.26 -5.60
N ALA A 17 0.01 3.62 -6.25
CA ALA A 17 0.52 2.93 -7.43
C ALA A 17 1.35 1.69 -7.09
N SER A 18 1.94 1.62 -5.90
CA SER A 18 2.68 0.45 -5.42
C SER A 18 1.73 -0.68 -5.04
N LEU A 19 0.58 -0.38 -4.46
CA LEU A 19 -0.44 -1.37 -4.10
C LEU A 19 -1.01 -2.07 -5.33
N THR A 20 -1.07 -1.40 -6.49
CA THR A 20 -1.56 -2.04 -7.73
C THR A 20 -0.64 -3.10 -8.31
N TYR A 21 0.57 -3.27 -7.76
CA TYR A 21 1.46 -4.39 -8.13
C TYR A 21 1.04 -5.70 -7.46
N ILE A 22 0.16 -5.64 -6.46
CA ILE A 22 -0.38 -6.83 -5.80
C ILE A 22 -1.51 -7.37 -6.66
N TYR A 23 -1.41 -8.65 -7.00
CA TYR A 23 -2.42 -9.32 -7.82
C TYR A 23 -3.80 -9.24 -7.13
N GLY A 24 -4.80 -8.73 -7.86
CA GLY A 24 -6.16 -8.53 -7.34
C GLY A 24 -6.42 -7.15 -6.72
N ILE A 25 -5.39 -6.34 -6.48
CA ILE A 25 -5.55 -4.95 -6.00
C ILE A 25 -5.45 -4.01 -7.20
N GLY A 26 -6.60 -3.55 -7.69
CA GLY A 26 -6.66 -2.49 -8.71
C GLY A 26 -6.58 -1.09 -8.09
N PHE A 27 -6.44 -0.06 -8.92
CA PHE A 27 -6.46 1.34 -8.51
C PHE A 27 -7.65 1.72 -7.60
N PRO A 28 -8.92 1.34 -7.91
CA PRO A 28 -10.04 1.67 -7.03
C PRO A 28 -9.99 0.94 -5.68
N MET A 29 -9.39 -0.25 -5.62
CA MET A 29 -9.23 -1.01 -4.38
C MET A 29 -8.13 -0.39 -3.51
N ALA A 30 -6.98 -0.06 -4.12
CA ALA A 30 -5.89 0.62 -3.45
C ALA A 30 -6.35 1.93 -2.80
N LYS A 31 -7.13 2.74 -3.52
CA LYS A 31 -7.68 3.99 -2.99
C LYS A 31 -8.62 3.76 -1.79
N ARG A 32 -9.52 2.77 -1.88
CA ARG A 32 -10.43 2.42 -0.78
C ARG A 32 -9.69 1.97 0.48
N ILE A 33 -8.68 1.12 0.33
CA ILE A 33 -7.86 0.66 1.46
C ILE A 33 -7.15 1.85 2.12
N LEU A 34 -6.58 2.76 1.32
CA LEU A 34 -5.92 3.96 1.82
C LEU A 34 -6.89 4.93 2.52
N GLU A 35 -8.11 5.07 2.00
CA GLU A 35 -9.18 5.85 2.65
C GLU A 35 -9.63 5.23 3.98
N GLN A 36 -9.78 3.89 4.05
CA GLN A 36 -10.15 3.18 5.27
C GLN A 36 -9.07 3.24 6.36
N THR A 37 -7.80 3.18 5.95
CA THR A 37 -6.63 3.25 6.84
C THR A 37 -6.19 4.69 7.13
N ASN A 38 -6.83 5.69 6.51
CA ASN A 38 -6.47 7.11 6.63
C ASN A 38 -4.99 7.38 6.32
N ILE A 39 -4.45 6.67 5.33
CA ILE A 39 -3.07 6.81 4.85
C ILE A 39 -3.07 7.70 3.61
N ASP A 40 -2.15 8.66 3.55
CA ASP A 40 -2.01 9.55 2.39
C ASP A 40 -1.58 8.76 1.13
N PRO A 41 -2.37 8.76 0.04
CA PRO A 41 -2.02 8.10 -1.22
C PRO A 41 -0.80 8.70 -1.93
N ASN A 42 -0.38 9.91 -1.57
CA ASN A 42 0.86 10.52 -2.06
C ASN A 42 2.11 10.03 -1.36
N LEU A 43 1.97 9.34 -0.21
CA LEU A 43 3.09 8.81 0.54
C LEU A 43 3.87 7.80 -0.32
N ARG A 44 5.20 7.81 -0.23
CA ARG A 44 6.01 6.77 -0.87
C ARG A 44 5.95 5.49 -0.08
N ALA A 45 5.93 4.34 -0.75
CA ALA A 45 5.90 3.04 -0.09
C ALA A 45 7.11 2.81 0.84
N LYS A 46 8.26 3.44 0.59
CA LYS A 46 9.42 3.41 1.50
C LYS A 46 9.19 4.10 2.85
N ASN A 47 8.24 5.03 2.92
CA ASN A 47 7.94 5.80 4.13
C ASN A 47 6.86 5.11 4.99
N LEU A 48 6.34 3.96 4.55
CA LEU A 48 5.36 3.20 5.32
C LEU A 48 5.99 2.64 6.57
N THR A 49 5.29 2.82 7.69
CA THR A 49 5.64 2.14 8.94
C THR A 49 5.15 0.69 8.91
N PRO A 50 5.78 -0.22 9.68
CA PRO A 50 5.29 -1.58 9.83
C PRO A 50 3.83 -1.66 10.31
N GLN A 51 3.40 -0.70 11.12
CA GLN A 51 2.02 -0.59 11.61
C GLN A 51 1.04 -0.30 10.47
N GLN A 52 1.35 0.68 9.62
CA GLN A 52 0.54 1.01 8.44
C GLN A 52 0.48 -0.15 7.44
N LEU A 53 1.57 -0.91 7.30
CA LEU A 53 1.57 -2.13 6.50
C LEU A 53 0.57 -3.16 7.03
N ASN A 54 0.52 -3.37 8.35
CA ASN A 54 -0.44 -4.28 8.96
C ASN A 54 -1.88 -3.78 8.81
N GLU A 55 -2.13 -2.49 8.94
CA GLU A 55 -3.47 -1.91 8.73
C GLU A 55 -3.97 -2.16 7.30
N ILE A 56 -3.10 -2.02 6.29
CA ILE A 56 -3.43 -2.32 4.88
C ILE A 56 -3.76 -3.81 4.66
N ILE A 57 -3.17 -4.71 5.44
CA ILE A 57 -3.42 -6.16 5.36
C ILE A 57 -4.75 -6.54 6.02
N HIS A 58 -5.18 -5.80 7.03
CA HIS A 58 -6.37 -6.08 7.84
C HIS A 58 -7.60 -5.23 7.48
N ALA A 59 -7.46 -4.28 6.54
CA ALA A 59 -8.55 -3.47 5.98
C ALA A 59 -9.38 -4.24 4.95
#